data_AF-A0A924XBB9-F1
#
_entry.id   AF-A0A924XBB9-F1
#
_cell.length_a   1.000
_cell.length_b   1.000
_cell.length_c   1.000
_cell.angle_alpha   90.00
_cell.angle_beta   90.00
_cell.angle_gamma   90.00
#
_symmetry.space_group_name_H-M   'P 1'
#
loop_
_entity.id
_entity.type
_entity.pdbx_description
1 polymer ?
#
loop_
_entity_poly.entity_id
_entity_poly.type
_entity_poly.pdbx_seq_one_letter_code
_entity_poly.pdbx_strand_id
1 'polypeptide(L)'
;MNAFRVLVISDIHLGEDLYAAGEPGLEQYVRALNRELADFIAGNRKVSGLTHLVINGDMFDFVKLARMPLNGRKRRRKQRPPQPMTAEVSATAISPLEAEGSEIVARLQHIVEVHAPLFEELALFILAGHRVTIIEGNHDAECYLREVRSALRASVMRFAHAWQDSRSEARCDASVFAEGLTFRTWFEADVADGLSFHIEHGHQYDEF
;
A
#
# COMPACT_ATOMS: atom_id res chain seq x y z
N MET A 1 -26.95 -7.55 17.69
CA MET A 1 -26.11 -6.69 16.83
C MET A 1 -24.94 -7.53 16.39
N ASN A 2 -24.62 -7.58 15.09
CA ASN A 2 -23.34 -8.16 14.67
C ASN A 2 -22.23 -7.29 15.27
N ALA A 3 -21.26 -7.91 15.96
CA ALA A 3 -20.16 -7.18 16.57
C ALA A 3 -19.38 -6.42 15.48
N PHE A 4 -19.11 -5.15 15.72
CA PHE A 4 -18.22 -4.33 14.89
C PHE A 4 -16.92 -4.11 15.65
N ARG A 5 -15.78 -4.27 14.97
CA ARG A 5 -14.45 -4.13 15.56
C ARG A 5 -13.57 -3.29 14.66
N VAL A 6 -12.88 -2.33 15.25
CA VAL A 6 -11.80 -1.58 14.59
C VAL A 6 -10.46 -2.13 15.05
N LEU A 7 -9.60 -2.44 14.10
CA LEU A 7 -8.20 -2.82 14.31
C LEU A 7 -7.33 -1.72 13.74
N VAL A 8 -6.37 -1.23 14.51
CA VAL A 8 -5.46 -0.18 14.06
C VAL A 8 -4.04 -0.71 14.17
N ILE A 9 -3.30 -0.66 13.06
CA ILE A 9 -1.87 -0.98 12.98
C ILE A 9 -1.16 0.14 12.21
N SER A 10 0.15 0.28 12.36
CA SER A 10 0.93 1.39 11.80
C SER A 10 2.38 0.95 11.55
N ASP A 11 3.16 1.77 10.82
CA ASP A 11 4.62 1.68 10.72
C ASP A 11 5.12 0.32 10.22
N ILE A 12 4.50 -0.21 9.16
CA ILE A 12 4.85 -1.51 8.58
C ILE A 12 6.11 -1.40 7.70
N HIS A 13 6.29 -0.27 7.00
CA HIS A 13 7.46 0.04 6.17
C HIS A 13 7.83 -1.03 5.14
N LEU A 14 6.84 -1.59 4.45
CA LEU A 14 7.07 -2.54 3.37
C LEU A 14 7.99 -1.95 2.30
N GLY A 15 9.03 -2.70 1.93
CA GLY A 15 10.02 -2.26 0.95
C GLY A 15 11.33 -1.76 1.56
N GLU A 16 11.41 -1.57 2.88
CA GLU A 16 12.69 -1.34 3.55
C GLU A 16 13.66 -2.51 3.34
N ASP A 17 13.15 -3.75 3.36
CA ASP A 17 13.90 -4.98 3.12
C ASP A 17 14.53 -5.06 1.72
N LEU A 18 13.95 -4.34 0.77
CA LEU A 18 14.43 -4.29 -0.61
C LEU A 18 15.59 -3.30 -0.77
N TYR A 19 15.83 -2.44 0.23
CA TYR A 19 16.98 -1.54 0.24
C TYR A 19 18.25 -2.29 0.67
N ALA A 20 18.97 -2.82 -0.32
CA ALA A 20 20.16 -3.67 -0.19
C ALA A 20 21.41 -3.04 0.50
N ALA A 21 21.28 -1.90 1.18
CA ALA A 21 22.38 -1.22 1.85
C ALA A 21 22.20 -1.07 3.38
N GLY A 22 21.09 -1.54 3.94
CA GLY A 22 20.69 -1.29 5.33
C GLY A 22 21.53 -2.03 6.36
N GLU A 23 21.21 -3.29 6.67
CA GLU A 23 21.86 -4.04 7.75
C GLU A 23 21.78 -5.56 7.50
N PRO A 24 22.83 -6.34 7.85
CA PRO A 24 22.78 -7.79 7.75
C PRO A 24 21.60 -8.38 8.54
N GLY A 25 20.72 -9.12 7.87
CA GLY A 25 19.57 -9.79 8.50
C GLY A 25 18.26 -8.98 8.48
N LEU A 26 18.29 -7.69 8.10
CA LEU A 26 17.08 -6.85 8.00
C LEU A 26 16.04 -7.44 7.04
N GLU A 27 16.48 -7.94 5.88
CA GLU A 27 15.58 -8.58 4.92
C GLU A 27 14.83 -9.76 5.54
N GLN A 28 15.55 -10.66 6.21
CA GLN A 28 14.96 -11.84 6.82
C GLN A 28 14.00 -11.45 7.96
N TYR A 29 14.35 -10.45 8.75
CA TYR A 29 13.51 -9.93 9.83
C TYR A 29 12.19 -9.35 9.30
N VAL A 30 12.25 -8.42 8.34
CA VAL A 30 11.04 -7.81 7.75
C VAL A 30 10.16 -8.85 7.07
N ARG A 31 10.76 -9.80 6.34
CA ARG A 31 10.00 -10.90 5.73
C ARG A 31 9.34 -11.81 6.76
N ALA A 32 9.96 -12.03 7.91
CA ALA A 32 9.35 -12.80 9.00
C ALA A 32 8.18 -12.03 9.62
N LEU A 33 8.38 -10.74 9.94
CA LEU A 33 7.34 -9.87 10.48
C LEU A 33 6.14 -9.77 9.54
N ASN A 34 6.35 -9.72 8.23
CA ASN A 34 5.26 -9.68 7.25
C ASN A 34 4.46 -10.98 7.19
N ARG A 35 5.08 -12.13 7.48
CA ARG A 35 4.33 -13.40 7.63
C ARG A 35 3.51 -13.40 8.91
N GLU A 36 4.07 -12.91 10.01
CA GLU A 36 3.34 -12.77 11.27
C GLU A 36 2.14 -11.81 11.12
N LEU A 37 2.31 -10.72 10.37
CA LEU A 37 1.22 -9.80 10.04
C LEU A 37 0.15 -10.47 9.15
N ALA A 38 0.55 -11.26 8.16
CA ALA A 38 -0.39 -12.03 7.36
C ALA A 38 -1.18 -13.03 8.23
N ASP A 39 -0.52 -13.74 9.14
CA ASP A 39 -1.16 -14.65 10.09
C ASP A 39 -2.11 -13.92 11.05
N PHE A 40 -1.73 -12.72 11.51
CA PHE A 40 -2.59 -11.86 12.30
C PHE A 40 -3.87 -11.47 11.54
N ILE A 41 -3.76 -11.06 10.27
CA ILE A 41 -4.91 -10.74 9.42
C ILE A 41 -5.78 -12.00 9.20
N ALA A 42 -5.15 -13.13 8.90
CA ALA A 42 -5.83 -14.41 8.72
C ALA A 42 -6.61 -14.86 9.96
N GLY A 43 -6.07 -14.61 11.16
CA GLY A 43 -6.74 -14.86 12.42
C GLY A 43 -7.97 -13.97 12.60
N ASN A 44 -7.85 -12.68 12.30
CA ASN A 44 -8.96 -11.72 12.44
C ASN A 44 -10.04 -11.89 11.36
N ARG A 45 -9.71 -12.43 10.18
CA ARG A 45 -10.67 -12.83 9.13
C ARG A 45 -11.70 -13.86 9.60
N LYS A 46 -11.34 -14.69 10.59
CA LYS A 46 -12.19 -15.78 11.09
C LYS A 46 -13.11 -15.34 12.23
N VAL A 47 -12.98 -14.11 12.70
CA VAL A 47 -13.79 -13.58 13.81
C VAL A 47 -15.20 -13.26 13.30
N SER A 48 -16.22 -13.56 14.11
CA SER A 48 -17.60 -13.22 13.80
C SER A 48 -17.82 -11.71 13.83
N GLY A 49 -18.56 -11.18 12.85
CA GLY A 49 -18.88 -9.76 12.77
C GLY A 49 -18.01 -9.03 11.76
N LEU A 50 -18.20 -7.71 11.67
CA LEU A 50 -17.46 -6.87 10.73
C LEU A 50 -16.20 -6.35 11.40
N THR A 51 -15.04 -6.67 10.83
CA THR A 51 -13.77 -6.07 11.23
C THR A 51 -13.38 -4.99 10.21
N HIS A 52 -12.97 -3.84 10.72
CA HIS A 52 -12.38 -2.74 9.97
C HIS A 52 -10.91 -2.60 10.36
N LEU A 53 -10.02 -3.01 9.47
CA LEU A 53 -8.58 -2.82 9.62
C LEU A 53 -8.20 -1.43 9.09
N VAL A 54 -7.61 -0.62 9.95
CA VAL A 54 -7.03 0.68 9.62
C VAL A 54 -5.52 0.53 9.68
N ILE A 55 -4.87 0.69 8.53
CA ILE A 55 -3.42 0.84 8.43
C ILE A 55 -3.14 2.33 8.52
N ASN A 56 -2.72 2.77 9.70
CA ASN A 56 -2.61 4.17 10.08
C ASN A 56 -1.25 4.77 9.70
N GLY A 57 -0.95 4.84 8.41
CA GLY A 57 0.30 5.43 7.94
C GLY A 57 1.47 4.46 7.81
N ASP A 58 2.43 4.87 6.98
CA ASP A 58 3.75 4.24 6.81
C ASP A 58 3.66 2.73 6.54
N MET A 59 2.71 2.34 5.69
CA MET A 59 2.57 0.97 5.19
C MET A 59 3.73 0.63 4.26
N PHE A 60 4.11 1.57 3.39
CA PHE A 60 5.20 1.42 2.44
C PHE A 60 6.38 2.34 2.79
N ASP A 61 7.60 1.95 2.41
CA ASP A 61 8.77 2.83 2.50
C ASP A 61 9.23 3.28 1.10
N PHE A 62 8.42 4.13 0.45
CA PHE A 62 8.78 4.70 -0.84
C PHE A 62 9.99 5.64 -0.75
N VAL A 63 10.18 6.30 0.39
CA VAL A 63 11.33 7.18 0.66
C VAL A 63 12.66 6.42 0.55
N LYS A 64 12.79 5.25 1.20
CA LYS A 64 14.01 4.42 1.07
C LYS A 64 14.12 3.82 -0.33
N LEU A 65 13.03 3.35 -0.92
CA LEU A 65 13.03 2.77 -2.27
C LEU A 65 13.34 3.77 -3.39
N ALA A 66 13.03 5.06 -3.22
CA ALA A 66 13.41 6.11 -4.16
C ALA A 66 14.95 6.25 -4.31
N ARG A 67 15.70 5.74 -3.33
CA ARG A 67 17.17 5.70 -3.36
C ARG A 67 17.71 4.49 -4.14
N MET A 68 16.86 3.51 -4.47
CA MET A 68 17.23 2.34 -5.23
C MET A 68 16.90 2.50 -6.73
N PRO A 69 17.85 2.21 -7.65
CA PRO A 69 17.56 2.18 -9.08
C PRO A 69 16.83 0.89 -9.47
N LEU A 70 15.63 1.00 -10.03
CA LEU A 70 14.82 -0.14 -10.49
C LEU A 70 15.50 -1.03 -11.55
N ASN A 71 16.52 -0.51 -12.26
CA ASN A 71 17.15 -1.18 -13.42
C ASN A 71 18.68 -1.32 -13.33
N GLY A 72 19.28 -1.27 -12.12
CA GLY A 72 20.75 -1.34 -11.97
C GLY A 72 21.54 -0.15 -12.58
N ARG A 73 20.84 0.80 -13.22
CA ARG A 73 21.41 2.08 -13.65
C ARG A 73 21.67 2.91 -12.40
N LYS A 74 22.91 2.91 -11.92
CA LYS A 74 23.40 3.88 -10.93
C LYS A 74 22.85 5.26 -11.30
N ARG A 75 22.10 5.91 -10.40
CA ARG A 75 21.75 7.32 -10.54
C ARG A 75 23.06 8.06 -10.84
N ARG A 76 23.28 8.47 -12.09
CA ARG A 76 24.34 9.42 -12.40
C ARG A 76 24.00 10.65 -11.56
N ARG A 77 24.79 10.94 -10.51
CA ARG A 77 24.73 12.21 -9.78
C ARG A 77 24.60 13.29 -10.84
N LYS A 78 23.47 14.00 -10.88
CA LYS A 78 23.26 15.13 -11.78
C LYS A 78 24.22 16.24 -11.34
N GLN A 79 25.46 16.17 -11.81
CA GLN A 79 26.35 17.31 -12.00
C GLN A 79 26.34 17.64 -13.49
N ARG A 80 25.21 18.10 -14.03
CA ARG A 80 25.21 18.92 -15.24
C ARG A 80 24.27 20.09 -14.96
N PRO A 81 24.72 21.34 -15.16
CA PRO A 81 23.82 22.49 -15.06
C PRO A 81 22.70 22.33 -16.09
N PRO A 82 21.48 22.83 -15.81
CA PRO A 82 20.39 22.76 -16.75
C PRO A 82 20.78 23.51 -18.01
N GLN A 83 20.83 22.81 -19.15
CA GLN A 83 20.87 23.49 -20.44
C GLN A 83 19.47 24.04 -20.73
N PRO A 84 19.34 25.25 -21.29
CA PRO A 84 18.05 25.81 -21.63
C PRO A 84 17.36 24.90 -22.66
N MET A 85 16.17 24.41 -22.30
CA MET A 85 15.35 23.57 -23.18
C MET A 85 14.86 24.41 -24.36
N THR A 86 15.33 24.08 -25.56
CA THR A 86 14.62 24.45 -26.78
C THR A 86 13.36 23.60 -26.87
N ALA A 87 12.21 24.28 -26.90
CA ALA A 87 10.89 23.68 -26.89
C ALA A 87 10.58 22.99 -28.22
N GLU A 88 10.89 21.70 -28.32
CA GLU A 88 10.19 20.76 -29.19
C GLU A 88 9.87 19.52 -28.35
N VAL A 89 8.75 19.58 -27.63
CA VAL A 89 8.22 18.44 -26.88
C VAL A 89 7.42 17.60 -27.87
N SER A 90 7.94 16.43 -28.23
CA SER A 90 7.22 15.42 -29.02
C SER A 90 5.87 15.14 -28.37
N ALA A 91 4.79 15.05 -29.15
CA ALA A 91 3.43 14.70 -28.70
C ALA A 91 3.31 13.26 -28.11
N THR A 92 4.43 12.54 -28.01
CA THR A 92 4.58 11.23 -27.36
C THR A 92 5.38 11.29 -26.05
N ALA A 93 5.80 12.47 -25.60
CA ALA A 93 6.53 12.63 -24.36
C ALA A 93 5.56 12.55 -23.17
N ILE A 94 5.71 11.49 -22.38
CA ILE A 94 5.04 11.33 -21.08
C ILE A 94 5.46 12.50 -20.19
N SER A 95 4.51 13.13 -19.49
CA SER A 95 4.82 14.22 -18.57
C SER A 95 5.70 13.75 -17.41
N PRO A 96 6.50 14.62 -16.79
CA PRO A 96 7.32 14.24 -15.64
C PRO A 96 6.53 13.59 -14.49
N LEU A 97 5.30 14.05 -14.26
CA LEU A 97 4.41 13.52 -13.23
C LEU A 97 3.91 12.10 -13.56
N GLU A 98 3.54 11.85 -14.82
CA GLU A 98 3.15 10.50 -15.28
C GLU A 98 4.34 9.53 -15.26
N ALA A 99 5.54 10.01 -15.59
CA ALA A 99 6.76 9.21 -15.50
C ALA A 99 7.11 8.85 -14.05
N GLU A 100 6.96 9.80 -13.12
CA GLU A 100 7.15 9.59 -11.68
C GLU A 100 6.12 8.61 -11.12
N GLY A 101 4.83 8.79 -11.45
CA GLY A 101 3.76 7.86 -11.07
C GLY A 101 4.01 6.44 -11.58
N SER A 102 4.49 6.28 -12.81
CA SER A 102 4.85 4.97 -13.36
C SER A 102 6.02 4.32 -12.61
N GLU A 103 7.00 5.10 -12.13
CA GLU A 103 8.14 4.59 -11.36
C GLU A 103 7.70 4.11 -9.96
N ILE A 104 6.83 4.87 -9.29
CA ILE A 104 6.29 4.50 -7.99
C ILE A 104 5.38 3.26 -8.11
N VAL A 105 4.54 3.18 -9.14
CA VAL A 105 3.71 1.99 -9.40
C VAL A 105 4.58 0.75 -9.59
N ALA A 106 5.70 0.85 -10.31
CA ALA A 106 6.62 -0.27 -10.48
C ALA A 106 7.27 -0.71 -9.14
N ARG A 107 7.61 0.25 -8.27
CA ARG A 107 8.09 -0.06 -6.90
C ARG A 107 7.02 -0.75 -6.08
N LEU A 108 5.80 -0.21 -6.05
CA LEU A 108 4.68 -0.81 -5.36
C LEU A 108 4.46 -2.26 -5.82
N GLN A 109 4.44 -2.51 -7.14
CA GLN A 109 4.29 -3.86 -7.67
C GLN A 109 5.43 -4.78 -7.19
N HIS A 110 6.68 -4.30 -7.18
CA HIS A 110 7.78 -5.08 -6.66
C HIS A 110 7.62 -5.43 -5.18
N ILE A 111 7.22 -4.48 -4.33
CA ILE A 111 6.89 -4.72 -2.92
C ILE A 111 5.79 -5.77 -2.79
N VAL A 112 4.72 -5.62 -3.57
CA VAL A 112 3.57 -6.54 -3.53
C VAL A 112 3.98 -7.97 -3.89
N GLU A 113 4.81 -8.17 -4.91
CA GLU A 113 5.27 -9.50 -5.27
C GLU A 113 6.20 -10.11 -4.21
N VAL A 114 7.08 -9.30 -3.61
CA VAL A 114 8.01 -9.73 -2.56
C VAL A 114 7.27 -10.13 -1.28
N HIS A 115 6.19 -9.43 -0.96
CA HIS A 115 5.37 -9.62 0.24
C HIS A 115 3.98 -10.18 -0.09
N ALA A 116 3.88 -10.98 -1.16
CA ALA A 116 2.62 -11.52 -1.66
C ALA A 116 1.72 -12.16 -0.59
N PRO A 117 2.22 -12.95 0.39
CA PRO A 117 1.36 -13.55 1.42
C PRO A 117 0.52 -12.54 2.21
N LEU A 118 1.05 -11.35 2.47
CA LEU A 118 0.31 -10.29 3.16
C LEU A 118 -0.85 -9.77 2.29
N PHE A 119 -0.60 -9.51 1.00
CA PHE A 119 -1.61 -9.00 0.08
C PHE A 119 -2.65 -10.06 -0.30
N GLU A 120 -2.26 -11.32 -0.33
CA GLU A 120 -3.19 -12.45 -0.40
C GLU A 120 -4.15 -12.42 0.79
N GLU A 121 -3.65 -12.33 2.03
CA GLU A 121 -4.53 -12.29 3.20
C GLU A 121 -5.39 -11.03 3.26
N LEU A 122 -4.91 -9.86 2.82
CA LEU A 122 -5.74 -8.66 2.66
C LEU A 122 -6.87 -8.88 1.64
N ALA A 123 -6.58 -9.56 0.53
CA ALA A 123 -7.58 -9.88 -0.49
C ALA A 123 -8.68 -10.80 0.08
N LEU A 124 -8.28 -11.84 0.83
CA LEU A 124 -9.22 -12.76 1.45
C LEU A 124 -10.00 -12.12 2.60
N PHE A 125 -9.38 -11.18 3.31
CA PHE A 125 -10.04 -10.40 4.37
C PHE A 125 -11.19 -9.57 3.79
N ILE A 126 -10.95 -8.89 2.67
CA ILE A 126 -11.99 -8.12 1.96
C ILE A 126 -13.06 -9.05 1.37
N LEU A 127 -12.67 -10.18 0.76
CA LEU A 127 -13.64 -11.17 0.26
C LEU A 127 -14.56 -11.73 1.36
N ALA A 128 -14.08 -11.81 2.60
CA ALA A 128 -14.89 -12.20 3.75
C ALA A 128 -15.89 -11.10 4.22
N GLY A 129 -15.93 -9.96 3.52
CA GLY A 129 -16.82 -8.84 3.83
C GLY A 129 -16.24 -7.84 4.83
N HIS A 130 -14.96 -7.96 5.20
CA HIS A 130 -14.28 -7.00 6.05
C HIS A 130 -13.77 -5.78 5.28
N ARG A 131 -13.34 -4.75 6.01
CA ARG A 131 -12.88 -3.48 5.42
C ARG A 131 -11.44 -3.19 5.76
N VAL A 132 -10.72 -2.60 4.82
CA VAL A 132 -9.37 -2.09 4.98
C VAL A 132 -9.36 -0.61 4.58
N THR A 133 -8.91 0.24 5.49
CA THR A 133 -8.59 1.65 5.20
C THR A 133 -7.08 1.84 5.36
N ILE A 134 -6.45 2.43 4.35
CA ILE A 134 -5.06 2.88 4.44
C ILE A 134 -5.08 4.40 4.60
N ILE A 135 -4.57 4.89 5.73
CA ILE A 135 -4.25 6.30 5.94
C ILE A 135 -2.82 6.48 5.45
N GLU A 136 -2.56 7.50 4.62
CA GLU A 136 -1.20 7.81 4.18
C GLU A 136 -0.34 8.31 5.35
N GLY A 137 0.94 7.99 5.31
CA GLY A 137 1.95 8.47 6.24
C GLY A 137 3.07 9.22 5.56
N ASN A 138 4.12 9.48 6.32
CA ASN A 138 5.27 10.29 5.89
C ASN A 138 6.19 9.53 4.90
N HIS A 139 6.21 8.20 4.97
CA HIS A 139 7.04 7.32 4.14
C HIS A 139 6.35 6.83 2.87
N ASP A 140 5.03 6.99 2.80
CA ASP A 140 4.19 6.58 1.70
C ASP A 140 3.18 7.64 1.27
N ALA A 141 3.57 8.92 1.33
CA ALA A 141 2.78 10.04 0.83
C ALA A 141 2.33 9.86 -0.64
N GLU A 142 3.07 9.10 -1.44
CA GLU A 142 2.70 8.72 -2.80
C GLU A 142 1.41 7.87 -2.87
N CYS A 143 0.93 7.32 -1.75
CA CYS A 143 -0.41 6.73 -1.64
C CYS A 143 -1.53 7.76 -1.87
N TYR A 144 -1.24 9.06 -1.90
CA TYR A 144 -2.16 10.09 -2.40
C TYR A 144 -2.46 9.94 -3.90
N LEU A 145 -1.50 9.45 -4.69
CA LEU A 145 -1.60 9.36 -6.15
C LEU A 145 -2.64 8.32 -6.59
N ARG A 146 -3.49 8.70 -7.55
CA ARG A 146 -4.59 7.86 -8.04
C ARG A 146 -4.06 6.57 -8.66
N GLU A 147 -2.95 6.65 -9.36
CA GLU A 147 -2.31 5.54 -10.07
C GLU A 147 -1.80 4.50 -9.07
N VAL A 148 -1.20 4.95 -7.96
CA VAL A 148 -0.73 4.08 -6.86
C VAL A 148 -1.91 3.37 -6.20
N ARG A 149 -2.96 4.12 -5.84
CA ARG A 149 -4.21 3.54 -5.27
C ARG A 149 -4.85 2.52 -6.21
N SER A 150 -4.87 2.82 -7.51
CA SER A 150 -5.44 1.93 -8.53
C SER A 150 -4.60 0.68 -8.72
N ALA A 151 -3.28 0.81 -8.74
CA ALA A 151 -2.35 -0.31 -8.86
C ALA A 151 -2.40 -1.24 -7.63
N LEU A 152 -2.54 -0.68 -6.42
CA LEU A 152 -2.69 -1.49 -5.22
C LEU A 152 -4.01 -2.27 -5.24
N ARG A 153 -5.14 -1.60 -5.54
CA ARG A 153 -6.45 -2.27 -5.68
C ARG A 153 -6.41 -3.39 -6.72
N ALA A 154 -5.85 -3.12 -7.89
CA ALA A 154 -5.72 -4.12 -8.95
C ALA A 154 -4.87 -5.32 -8.50
N SER A 155 -3.85 -5.08 -7.67
CA SER A 155 -3.01 -6.15 -7.15
C SER A 155 -3.69 -7.01 -6.10
N VAL A 156 -4.40 -6.39 -5.15
CA VAL A 156 -5.20 -7.14 -4.16
C VAL A 156 -6.32 -7.93 -4.84
N MET A 157 -7.01 -7.32 -5.82
CA MET A 157 -8.03 -8.01 -6.61
C MET A 157 -7.47 -9.19 -7.42
N ARG A 158 -6.23 -9.08 -7.94
CA ARG A 158 -5.55 -10.18 -8.63
C ARG A 158 -5.40 -11.41 -7.72
N PHE A 159 -4.99 -11.22 -6.46
CA PHE A 159 -4.89 -12.32 -5.50
C PHE A 159 -6.25 -12.93 -5.16
N ALA A 160 -7.29 -12.09 -5.01
CA ALA A 160 -8.66 -12.55 -4.79
C ALA A 160 -9.15 -13.46 -5.93
N HIS A 161 -8.99 -13.02 -7.18
CA HIS A 161 -9.39 -13.79 -8.36
C HIS A 161 -8.59 -15.08 -8.48
N ALA A 162 -7.28 -15.06 -8.22
CA ALA A 162 -6.46 -16.27 -8.22
C ALA A 162 -6.94 -17.30 -7.18
N TRP A 163 -7.31 -16.84 -5.98
CA TRP A 163 -7.87 -17.71 -4.94
C TRP A 163 -9.24 -18.28 -5.33
N GLN A 164 -10.13 -17.47 -5.88
CA GLN A 164 -11.45 -17.90 -6.33
C GLN A 164 -11.35 -18.92 -7.48
N ASP A 165 -10.48 -18.66 -8.46
CA ASP A 165 -10.21 -19.57 -9.56
C ASP A 165 -9.70 -20.93 -9.04
N SER A 166 -8.79 -20.92 -8.05
CA SER A 166 -8.26 -22.15 -7.43
C SER A 166 -9.33 -23.02 -6.75
N ARG A 167 -10.46 -22.42 -6.39
CA ARG A 167 -11.62 -23.08 -5.75
C ARG A 167 -12.81 -23.26 -6.70
N SER A 168 -12.66 -22.89 -7.97
CA SER A 168 -13.77 -22.86 -8.94
C SER A 168 -14.96 -22.02 -8.46
N GLU A 169 -14.68 -20.94 -7.73
CA GLU A 169 -15.68 -19.97 -7.27
C GLU A 169 -15.88 -18.85 -8.31
N ALA A 170 -17.06 -18.24 -8.31
CA ALA A 170 -17.32 -17.08 -9.17
C ALA A 170 -16.47 -15.89 -8.74
N ARG A 171 -15.81 -15.24 -9.71
CA ARG A 171 -15.02 -14.03 -9.43
C ARG A 171 -15.90 -12.92 -8.90
N CYS A 172 -15.44 -12.25 -7.86
CA CYS A 172 -16.14 -11.08 -7.34
C CYS A 172 -16.03 -9.89 -8.31
N ASP A 173 -17.00 -8.99 -8.24
CA ASP A 173 -16.98 -7.73 -8.98
C ASP A 173 -15.92 -6.76 -8.41
N ALA A 174 -15.46 -5.82 -9.24
CA ALA A 174 -14.51 -4.79 -8.82
C ALA A 174 -15.04 -3.88 -7.70
N SER A 175 -16.36 -3.71 -7.57
CA SER A 175 -17.01 -2.96 -6.49
C SER A 175 -16.65 -3.48 -5.10
N VAL A 176 -16.46 -4.80 -4.93
CA VAL A 176 -16.05 -5.40 -3.65
C VAL A 176 -14.73 -4.78 -3.15
N PHE A 177 -13.77 -4.54 -4.05
CA PHE A 177 -12.49 -3.91 -3.70
C PHE A 177 -12.55 -2.38 -3.68
N ALA A 178 -13.45 -1.77 -4.45
CA ALA A 178 -13.69 -0.33 -4.36
C ALA A 178 -14.24 0.07 -2.98
N GLU A 179 -15.12 -0.75 -2.42
CA GLU A 179 -15.75 -0.54 -1.10
C GLU A 179 -14.90 -1.10 0.05
N GLY A 180 -14.25 -2.26 -0.16
CA GLY A 180 -13.49 -2.96 0.86
C GLY A 180 -12.07 -2.44 1.08
N LEU A 181 -11.48 -1.74 0.10
CA LEU A 181 -10.16 -1.11 0.20
C LEU A 181 -10.24 0.39 -0.09
N THR A 182 -10.20 1.18 0.99
CA THR A 182 -10.28 2.64 0.92
C THR A 182 -8.96 3.30 1.35
N PHE A 183 -8.80 4.56 0.94
CA PHE A 183 -7.60 5.34 1.21
C PHE A 183 -8.02 6.68 1.82
N ARG A 184 -7.25 7.15 2.80
CA ARG A 184 -7.43 8.41 3.50
C ARG A 184 -6.12 9.17 3.56
N THR A 185 -6.22 10.49 3.55
CA THR A 185 -5.06 11.39 3.49
C THR A 185 -4.69 11.99 4.85
N TRP A 186 -5.66 12.09 5.77
CA TRP A 186 -5.40 12.68 7.09
C TRP A 186 -5.92 11.80 8.22
N PHE A 187 -7.19 11.39 8.12
CA PHE A 187 -7.83 10.65 9.19
C PHE A 187 -8.88 9.67 8.67
N GLU A 188 -9.19 8.69 9.50
CA GLU A 188 -10.43 7.92 9.45
C GLU A 188 -11.20 8.18 10.73
N ALA A 189 -12.47 8.55 10.60
CA ALA A 189 -13.35 8.78 11.73
C ALA A 189 -14.73 8.19 11.45
N ASP A 190 -15.36 7.69 12.50
CA ASP A 190 -16.76 7.27 12.48
C ASP A 190 -17.43 7.70 13.78
N VAL A 191 -18.69 8.08 13.68
CA VAL A 191 -19.56 8.41 14.79
C VAL A 191 -20.86 7.63 14.56
N ALA A 192 -20.82 6.35 14.92
CA ALA A 192 -21.97 5.45 14.85
C ALA A 192 -22.45 5.10 16.27
N ASP A 193 -23.73 4.81 16.43
CA ASP A 193 -24.37 4.52 17.72
C ASP A 193 -23.60 3.43 18.50
N GLY A 194 -22.85 3.86 19.53
CA GLY A 194 -22.10 2.99 20.44
C GLY A 194 -20.59 2.85 20.18
N LEU A 195 -20.05 3.41 19.09
CA LEU A 195 -18.59 3.51 18.87
C LEU A 195 -18.26 4.78 18.08
N SER A 196 -17.52 5.69 18.72
CA SER A 196 -16.93 6.86 18.08
C SER A 196 -15.42 6.75 18.08
N PHE A 197 -14.78 6.94 16.93
CA PHE A 197 -13.32 6.98 16.83
C PHE A 197 -12.87 8.05 15.84
N HIS A 198 -11.67 8.56 16.09
CA HIS A 198 -10.89 9.41 15.20
C HIS A 198 -9.47 8.87 15.21
N ILE A 199 -8.97 8.50 14.04
CA ILE A 199 -7.65 7.89 13.85
C ILE A 199 -6.91 8.75 12.84
N GLU A 200 -5.75 9.24 13.24
CA GLU A 200 -4.82 9.97 12.40
C GLU A 200 -3.41 9.42 12.62
N HIS A 201 -2.57 9.47 11.59
CA HIS A 201 -1.14 9.15 11.73
C HIS A 201 -0.37 10.34 12.31
N GLY A 202 -0.74 11.53 11.86
CA GLY A 202 0.06 12.74 11.99
C GLY A 202 1.06 12.87 10.85
N HIS A 203 1.31 14.11 10.42
CA HIS A 203 2.24 14.42 9.35
C HIS A 203 3.44 15.19 9.93
N GLN A 204 4.64 14.94 9.39
CA GLN A 204 5.87 15.66 9.79
C GLN A 204 5.81 17.18 9.54
N TYR A 205 4.75 17.67 8.89
CA TYR A 205 4.53 19.09 8.58
C TYR A 205 3.32 19.67 9.32
N ASP A 206 2.68 18.90 10.21
CA ASP A 206 1.62 19.43 11.06
C ASP A 206 2.21 20.47 12.02
N GLU A 207 1.56 21.64 12.09
CA GLU A 207 1.92 22.69 13.05
C GLU A 207 1.39 22.30 14.44
N PHE A 208 2.26 22.36 15.46
CA PHE A 208 1.96 21.99 16.85
C PHE A 208 0.85 22.82 17.49
#